data_AF-A0A6P0NLB8-F1
#
_entry.id   AF-A0A6P0NLB8-F1
#
_cell.length_a   1.000
_cell.length_b   1.000
_cell.length_c   1.000
_cell.angle_alpha   90.00
_cell.angle_beta   90.00
_cell.angle_gamma   90.00
#
_symmetry.space_group_name_H-M   'P 1'
#
loop_
_entity.id
_entity.type
_entity.pdbx_description
1 polymer ?
#
loop_
_entity_poly.entity_id
_entity_poly.type
_entity_poly.pdbx_seq_one_letter_code
_entity_poly.pdbx_strand_id
1 'polypeptide(L)'
;MGEYEPGYAAYGEMLRRVGEQHHQSCMVVTSREGTRDTSGSSMMRPIRHLSLNGLQPEAAGQILKDEALSTPSFWKLLVQQYRGNPLMLRIVAMTIQEIFDGDVGKFLKKGFTTFGDIKYLIDKQYDRLSDDERDILGQLAQQAEPIPMESLNHAHLDAIRSLLRRSLIEKSAAGFTLRPVVMEYVRHHVA
;
A
#
# COMPACT_ATOMS: atom_id res chain seq x y z
N MET A 1 10.43 10.85 -1.02
CA MET A 1 9.25 11.68 -0.64
C MET A 1 8.52 12.00 -1.93
N GLY A 2 7.19 11.97 -1.92
CA GLY A 2 6.41 12.34 -3.10
C GLY A 2 6.63 13.80 -3.44
N GLU A 3 7.05 14.08 -4.68
CA GLU A 3 7.10 15.43 -5.23
C GLU A 3 5.82 15.71 -6.01
N TYR A 4 5.42 16.98 -6.05
CA TYR A 4 4.31 17.41 -6.88
C TYR A 4 4.68 17.24 -8.35
N GLU A 5 3.74 16.74 -9.14
CA GLU A 5 3.93 16.70 -10.59
C GLU A 5 4.06 18.12 -11.16
N PRO A 6 4.76 18.28 -12.29
CA PRO A 6 4.84 19.57 -12.99
C PRO A 6 3.45 20.18 -13.19
N GLY A 7 3.30 21.46 -12.82
CA GLY A 7 2.01 22.17 -12.86
C GLY A 7 1.21 22.16 -11.55
N TYR A 8 1.59 21.32 -10.56
CA TYR A 8 0.85 21.19 -9.30
C TYR A 8 1.54 21.84 -8.08
N ALA A 9 2.63 22.58 -8.28
CA ALA A 9 3.39 23.20 -7.19
C ALA A 9 2.55 24.17 -6.32
N ALA A 10 1.54 24.83 -6.91
CA ALA A 10 0.65 25.74 -6.19
C ALA A 10 -0.15 25.03 -5.06
N TYR A 11 -0.43 23.73 -5.19
CA TYR A 11 -1.08 22.97 -4.14
C TYR A 11 -0.19 22.79 -2.91
N GLY A 12 1.13 22.65 -3.08
CA GLY A 12 2.07 22.62 -1.96
C GLY A 12 2.02 23.90 -1.13
N GLU A 13 2.06 25.06 -1.81
CA GLU A 13 1.95 26.36 -1.14
C GLU A 13 0.60 26.54 -0.43
N MET A 14 -0.50 26.11 -1.06
CA MET A 14 -1.82 26.13 -0.43
C MET A 14 -1.86 25.28 0.84
N LEU A 15 -1.40 24.03 0.78
CA LEU A 15 -1.38 23.13 1.93
C LEU A 15 -0.49 23.66 3.05
N ARG A 16 0.66 24.25 2.70
CA ARG A 16 1.56 24.91 3.65
C ARG A 16 0.85 26.05 4.38
N ARG A 17 0.19 26.96 3.65
CA ARG A 17 -0.54 28.10 4.25
C ARG A 17 -1.66 27.64 5.17
N VAL A 18 -2.45 26.65 4.75
CA VAL A 18 -3.52 26.07 5.57
C VAL A 18 -2.91 25.40 6.82
N GLY A 19 -1.77 24.73 6.71
CA GLY A 19 -1.11 24.08 7.85
C GLY A 19 -0.42 25.03 8.84
N GLU A 20 -0.07 26.25 8.43
CA GLU A 20 0.75 27.19 9.21
C GLU A 20 0.00 28.44 9.69
N GLN A 21 -1.08 28.84 9.01
CA GLN A 21 -1.82 30.05 9.34
C GLN A 21 -3.00 29.76 10.25
N HIS A 22 -3.35 30.73 11.10
CA HIS A 22 -4.58 30.67 11.89
C HIS A 22 -5.78 30.93 10.97
N HIS A 23 -6.71 29.99 10.90
CA HIS A 23 -7.94 30.11 10.15
C HIS A 23 -9.10 29.40 10.85
N GLN A 24 -10.34 29.75 10.51
CA GLN A 24 -11.55 29.15 11.08
C GLN A 24 -12.10 27.96 10.26
N SER A 25 -11.39 27.56 9.20
CA SER A 25 -11.75 26.43 8.35
C SER A 25 -11.09 25.12 8.82
N CYS A 26 -11.53 23.99 8.25
CA CYS A 26 -10.87 22.69 8.38
C CYS A 26 -10.69 22.10 6.98
N MET A 27 -9.54 21.48 6.73
CA MET A 27 -9.24 20.81 5.48
C MET A 27 -8.86 19.35 5.75
N VAL A 28 -9.52 18.44 5.04
CA VAL A 28 -9.19 17.01 5.05
C VAL A 28 -8.57 16.66 3.70
N VAL A 29 -7.35 16.15 3.71
CA VAL A 29 -6.63 15.72 2.52
C VAL A 29 -6.44 14.21 2.59
N THR A 30 -6.80 13.51 1.52
CA THR A 30 -6.47 12.10 1.35
C THR A 30 -5.26 11.99 0.44
N SER A 31 -4.29 11.15 0.81
CA SER A 31 -3.10 10.94 0.01
C SER A 31 -2.54 9.53 0.21
N ARG A 32 -1.90 9.02 -0.84
CA ARG A 32 -1.07 7.80 -0.79
C ARG A 32 0.37 8.10 -0.36
N GLU A 33 0.77 9.38 -0.39
CA GLU A 33 2.12 9.85 -0.06
C GLU A 33 2.02 11.02 0.92
N GLY A 34 2.76 10.95 2.03
CA GLY A 34 2.93 12.15 2.87
C GLY A 34 3.78 13.20 2.14
N THR A 35 3.25 14.41 1.98
CA THR A 35 3.98 15.53 1.34
C THR A 35 4.95 16.18 2.32
N ARG A 36 6.04 16.78 1.80
CA ARG A 36 7.02 17.53 2.62
C ARG A 36 6.32 18.59 3.48
N ASP A 37 5.37 19.30 2.89
CA ASP A 37 4.66 20.43 3.51
C ASP A 37 3.77 20.03 4.68
N THR A 38 3.39 18.75 4.75
CA THR A 38 2.59 18.19 5.86
C THR A 38 3.41 17.31 6.81
N SER A 39 4.69 17.07 6.51
CA SER A 39 5.51 16.04 7.17
C SER A 39 6.00 16.36 8.59
N GLY A 40 5.53 17.44 9.20
CA GLY A 40 5.88 17.89 10.54
C GLY A 40 4.67 17.97 11.48
N SER A 41 4.08 16.83 11.85
CA SER A 41 3.14 16.78 12.98
C SER A 41 3.91 16.94 14.28
N SER A 42 4.23 18.17 14.67
CA SER A 42 4.64 18.47 16.04
C SER A 42 3.41 18.77 16.89
N MET A 43 3.47 18.57 18.20
CA MET A 43 2.41 18.98 19.13
C MET A 43 2.01 20.46 18.97
N MET A 44 2.89 21.29 18.40
CA MET A 44 2.70 22.73 18.22
C MET A 44 2.05 23.12 16.88
N ARG A 45 1.86 22.20 15.93
CA ARG A 45 1.20 22.50 14.64
C ARG A 45 -0.24 21.94 14.63
N PRO A 46 -1.22 22.62 13.99
CA PRO A 46 -2.61 22.15 13.90
C PRO A 46 -2.81 20.99 12.89
N ILE A 47 -1.73 20.46 12.31
CA ILE A 47 -1.78 19.35 11.36
C ILE A 47 -1.95 18.04 12.11
N ARG A 48 -2.86 17.17 11.64
CA ARG A 48 -3.08 15.82 12.16
C ARG A 48 -2.98 14.82 11.01
N HIS A 49 -2.37 13.68 11.29
CA HIS A 49 -2.25 12.58 10.33
C HIS A 49 -2.99 11.37 10.86
N LEU A 50 -3.77 10.73 9.99
CA LEU A 50 -4.44 9.46 10.27
C LEU A 50 -4.01 8.46 9.20
N SER A 51 -3.22 7.46 9.60
CA SER A 51 -2.86 6.36 8.71
C SER A 51 -4.01 5.37 8.65
N LEU A 52 -4.57 5.16 7.46
CA LEU A 52 -5.60 4.16 7.24
C LEU A 52 -4.97 2.79 7.00
N ASN A 53 -5.29 1.83 7.87
CA ASN A 53 -4.94 0.44 7.68
C ASN A 53 -6.04 -0.30 6.90
N GLY A 54 -5.74 -1.49 6.42
CA GLY A 54 -6.76 -2.35 5.81
C GLY A 54 -7.86 -2.74 6.79
N LEU A 55 -8.97 -3.21 6.22
CA LEU A 55 -10.12 -3.69 6.97
C LEU A 55 -9.74 -4.88 7.85
N GLN A 56 -10.36 -4.91 9.02
CA GLN A 56 -10.31 -6.09 9.89
C GLN A 56 -11.05 -7.27 9.24
N PRO A 57 -10.71 -8.52 9.60
CA PRO A 57 -11.25 -9.72 8.97
C PRO A 57 -12.78 -9.76 8.88
N GLU A 58 -13.48 -9.23 9.87
CA GLU A 58 -14.95 -9.21 9.92
C GLU A 58 -15.53 -8.31 8.83
N ALA A 59 -15.07 -7.06 8.75
CA ALA A 59 -15.51 -6.10 7.73
C ALA A 59 -15.06 -6.50 6.32
N ALA A 60 -13.85 -7.05 6.20
CA ALA A 60 -13.34 -7.56 4.94
C ALA A 60 -14.14 -8.79 4.46
N GLY A 61 -14.54 -9.67 5.38
CA GLY A 61 -15.41 -10.82 5.11
C GLY A 61 -16.78 -10.40 4.59
N GLN A 62 -17.32 -9.25 5.04
CA GLN A 62 -18.58 -8.73 4.50
C GLN A 62 -18.46 -8.41 3.00
N ILE A 63 -17.34 -7.84 2.54
CA ILE A 63 -17.11 -7.62 1.09
C ILE A 63 -17.16 -8.94 0.32
N LEU A 64 -16.47 -9.97 0.81
CA LEU A 64 -16.44 -11.28 0.16
C LEU A 64 -17.82 -11.95 0.13
N LYS A 65 -18.62 -11.72 1.17
CA LYS A 65 -20.01 -12.17 1.25
C LYS A 65 -20.93 -11.46 0.27
N ASP A 66 -20.80 -10.13 0.16
CA ASP A 66 -21.60 -9.31 -0.74
C ASP A 66 -21.35 -9.67 -2.21
N GLU A 67 -20.11 -10.07 -2.52
CA GLU A 67 -19.70 -10.61 -3.83
C GLU A 67 -20.04 -12.11 -4.01
N ALA A 68 -20.88 -12.67 -3.13
CA ALA A 68 -21.39 -14.04 -3.15
C ALA A 68 -20.32 -15.15 -3.20
N LEU A 69 -19.10 -14.90 -2.69
CA LEU A 69 -18.04 -15.89 -2.71
C LEU A 69 -18.37 -17.10 -1.83
N SER A 70 -17.84 -18.26 -2.22
CA SER A 70 -17.95 -19.51 -1.48
C SER A 70 -16.66 -19.80 -0.70
N THR A 71 -16.62 -20.95 -0.03
CA THR A 71 -15.49 -21.40 0.81
C THR A 71 -15.04 -20.40 1.91
N PRO A 72 -15.92 -20.03 2.86
CA PRO A 72 -15.61 -19.07 3.93
C PRO A 72 -14.38 -19.40 4.78
N SER A 73 -14.00 -20.68 4.85
CA SER A 73 -12.78 -21.14 5.54
C SER A 73 -11.50 -20.53 4.97
N PHE A 74 -11.48 -20.13 3.70
CA PHE A 74 -10.33 -19.50 3.05
C PHE A 74 -10.35 -17.97 3.08
N TRP A 75 -11.44 -17.34 3.52
CA TRP A 75 -11.59 -15.89 3.46
C TRP A 75 -10.54 -15.15 4.28
N LYS A 76 -10.19 -15.67 5.46
CA LYS A 76 -9.13 -15.07 6.29
C LYS A 76 -7.79 -15.02 5.55
N LEU A 77 -7.45 -16.06 4.81
CA LEU A 77 -6.22 -16.12 4.02
C LEU A 77 -6.25 -15.12 2.86
N LEU A 78 -7.39 -15.02 2.16
CA LEU A 78 -7.57 -14.03 1.10
C LEU A 78 -7.46 -12.59 1.63
N VAL A 79 -8.10 -12.30 2.77
CA VAL A 79 -8.02 -10.99 3.43
C VAL A 79 -6.59 -10.66 3.84
N GLN A 80 -5.84 -11.64 4.37
CA GLN A 80 -4.44 -11.47 4.73
C GLN A 80 -3.55 -11.21 3.51
N GLN A 81 -3.79 -11.90 2.39
CA GLN A 81 -3.06 -11.72 1.13
C GLN A 81 -3.15 -10.29 0.62
N TYR A 82 -4.35 -9.71 0.64
CA TYR A 82 -4.59 -8.33 0.21
C TYR A 82 -4.52 -7.31 1.36
N ARG A 83 -4.08 -7.73 2.55
CA ARG A 83 -3.95 -6.90 3.76
C ARG A 83 -5.21 -6.09 4.07
N GLY A 84 -6.39 -6.67 3.86
CA GLY A 84 -7.68 -6.01 4.11
C GLY A 84 -7.98 -4.82 3.19
N ASN A 85 -7.25 -4.63 2.07
CA ASN A 85 -7.51 -3.52 1.16
C ASN A 85 -8.89 -3.68 0.49
N PRO A 86 -9.87 -2.79 0.74
CA PRO A 86 -11.23 -2.96 0.23
C PRO A 86 -11.30 -3.03 -1.29
N LEU A 87 -10.52 -2.20 -1.99
CA LEU A 87 -10.54 -2.14 -3.45
C LEU A 87 -9.97 -3.43 -4.06
N MET A 88 -8.83 -3.88 -3.56
CA MET A 88 -8.22 -5.13 -4.04
C MET A 88 -9.09 -6.35 -3.74
N LEU A 89 -9.76 -6.36 -2.57
CA LEU A 89 -10.70 -7.42 -2.22
C LEU A 89 -11.91 -7.46 -3.14
N ARG A 90 -12.42 -6.31 -3.59
CA ARG A 90 -13.50 -6.28 -4.60
C ARG A 90 -13.03 -6.78 -5.96
N ILE A 91 -11.88 -6.29 -6.44
CA ILE A 91 -11.33 -6.71 -7.74
C ILE A 91 -11.09 -8.23 -7.77
N VAL A 92 -10.44 -8.77 -6.74
CA VAL A 92 -10.19 -10.22 -6.69
C VAL A 92 -11.50 -10.99 -6.53
N ALA A 93 -12.47 -10.50 -5.75
CA ALA A 93 -13.74 -11.18 -5.57
C ALA A 93 -14.51 -11.32 -6.89
N MET A 94 -14.58 -10.25 -7.69
CA MET A 94 -15.17 -10.31 -9.04
C MET A 94 -14.47 -11.36 -9.91
N THR A 95 -13.14 -11.39 -9.90
CA THR A 95 -12.37 -12.38 -10.67
C THR A 95 -12.60 -13.81 -10.17
N ILE A 96 -12.70 -14.01 -8.86
CA ILE A 96 -13.01 -15.32 -8.27
C ILE A 96 -14.41 -15.77 -8.69
N GLN A 97 -15.39 -14.86 -8.72
CA GLN A 97 -16.71 -15.19 -9.27
C GLN A 97 -16.65 -15.60 -10.73
N GLU A 98 -16.06 -14.76 -11.57
CA GLU A 98 -16.09 -14.93 -13.02
C GLU A 98 -15.31 -16.15 -13.51
N ILE A 99 -14.16 -16.47 -12.89
CA ILE A 99 -13.23 -17.48 -13.40
C ILE A 99 -13.24 -18.77 -12.56
N PHE A 100 -13.58 -18.67 -11.27
CA PHE A 100 -13.48 -19.78 -10.32
C PHE A 100 -14.84 -20.18 -9.72
N ASP A 101 -15.95 -19.70 -10.30
CA ASP A 101 -17.32 -19.96 -9.84
C ASP A 101 -17.52 -19.59 -8.36
N GLY A 102 -16.86 -18.52 -7.91
CA GLY A 102 -16.91 -18.05 -6.54
C GLY A 102 -16.06 -18.86 -5.55
N ASP A 103 -15.31 -19.89 -5.97
CA ASP A 103 -14.50 -20.74 -5.08
C ASP A 103 -13.13 -20.12 -4.79
N VAL A 104 -12.99 -19.53 -3.59
CA VAL A 104 -11.75 -18.91 -3.11
C VAL A 104 -10.62 -19.94 -2.95
N GLY A 105 -10.94 -21.18 -2.57
CA GLY A 105 -9.97 -22.25 -2.43
C GLY A 105 -9.32 -22.63 -3.76
N LYS A 106 -10.10 -22.70 -4.85
CA LYS A 106 -9.57 -22.94 -6.21
C LYS A 106 -8.64 -21.81 -6.66
N PHE A 107 -9.04 -20.57 -6.39
CA PHE A 107 -8.22 -19.39 -6.71
C PHE A 107 -6.88 -19.42 -5.97
N LEU A 108 -6.89 -19.59 -4.65
CA LEU A 108 -5.66 -19.59 -3.83
C LEU A 108 -4.69 -20.71 -4.21
N LYS A 109 -5.18 -21.87 -4.69
CA LYS A 109 -4.33 -22.96 -5.19
C LYS A 109 -3.53 -22.60 -6.45
N LYS A 110 -3.93 -21.58 -7.22
CA LYS A 110 -3.16 -21.12 -8.38
C LYS A 110 -1.93 -20.31 -7.98
N GLY A 111 -1.89 -19.74 -6.78
CA GLY A 111 -0.75 -19.02 -6.24
C GLY A 111 -0.47 -17.64 -6.85
N PHE A 112 -1.20 -17.25 -7.90
CA PHE A 112 -1.08 -15.94 -8.55
C PHE A 112 -2.23 -15.02 -8.11
N THR A 113 -1.89 -13.90 -7.49
CA THR A 113 -2.82 -12.93 -6.89
C THR A 113 -2.65 -11.51 -7.44
N THR A 114 -1.67 -11.29 -8.33
CA THR A 114 -1.42 -9.97 -8.95
C THR A 114 -1.73 -9.98 -10.45
N PHE A 115 -2.92 -9.54 -10.85
CA PHE A 115 -3.35 -9.53 -12.25
C PHE A 115 -4.25 -8.31 -12.56
N GLY A 116 -4.46 -8.04 -13.86
CA GLY A 116 -5.42 -7.05 -14.35
C GLY A 116 -5.33 -5.71 -13.62
N ASP A 117 -6.45 -5.26 -13.05
CA ASP A 117 -6.54 -3.99 -12.35
C ASP A 117 -5.65 -3.91 -11.10
N ILE A 118 -5.41 -5.03 -10.40
CA ILE A 118 -4.51 -5.08 -9.25
C ILE A 118 -3.08 -4.75 -9.71
N LYS A 119 -2.65 -5.37 -10.82
CA LYS A 119 -1.36 -5.08 -11.42
C LYS A 119 -1.27 -3.60 -11.83
N TYR A 120 -2.29 -3.10 -12.54
CA TYR A 120 -2.32 -1.69 -12.98
C TYR A 120 -2.20 -0.69 -11.82
N LEU A 121 -2.87 -0.97 -10.70
CA LEU A 121 -2.80 -0.12 -9.50
C LEU A 121 -1.39 -0.12 -8.85
N ILE A 122 -0.66 -1.23 -8.95
CA ILE A 122 0.73 -1.32 -8.47
C ILE A 122 1.69 -0.69 -9.49
N ASP A 123 1.50 -0.91 -10.80
CA ASP A 123 2.27 -0.27 -11.87
C ASP A 123 2.34 1.24 -11.66
N LYS A 124 1.17 1.88 -11.45
CA LYS A 124 1.08 3.33 -11.22
C LYS A 124 1.86 3.82 -9.99
N GLN A 125 2.04 2.98 -8.98
CA GLN A 125 2.84 3.32 -7.81
C GLN A 125 4.32 3.05 -8.06
N TYR A 126 4.63 1.97 -8.75
CA TYR A 126 5.98 1.54 -9.10
C TYR A 126 6.67 2.51 -10.08
N ASP A 127 5.91 3.06 -11.04
CA ASP A 127 6.41 4.02 -12.02
C ASP A 127 6.93 5.32 -11.38
N ARG A 128 6.41 5.67 -10.20
CA ARG A 128 6.78 6.88 -9.44
C ARG A 128 7.92 6.68 -8.45
N LEU A 129 8.50 5.47 -8.41
CA LEU A 129 9.62 5.15 -7.54
C LEU A 129 10.94 5.60 -8.17
N SER A 130 11.87 6.07 -7.34
CA SER A 130 13.26 6.28 -7.75
C SER A 130 13.98 4.94 -7.92
N ASP A 131 15.13 4.96 -8.59
CA ASP A 131 15.93 3.75 -8.81
C ASP A 131 16.32 3.08 -7.47
N ASP A 132 16.75 3.86 -6.48
CA ASP A 132 17.04 3.34 -5.12
C ASP A 132 15.84 2.64 -4.47
N GLU A 133 14.63 3.17 -4.67
CA GLU A 133 13.42 2.56 -4.12
C GLU A 133 13.10 1.25 -4.84
N ARG A 134 13.29 1.19 -6.16
CA ARG A 134 13.09 -0.01 -6.98
C ARG A 134 14.10 -1.10 -6.62
N ASP A 135 15.36 -0.74 -6.40
CA ASP A 135 16.41 -1.67 -5.98
C ASP A 135 16.08 -2.30 -4.63
N ILE A 136 15.64 -1.50 -3.65
CA ILE A 136 15.22 -2.01 -2.34
C ILE A 136 14.00 -2.93 -2.47
N LEU A 137 13.01 -2.59 -3.31
CA LEU A 137 11.89 -3.50 -3.57
C LEU A 137 12.37 -4.82 -4.17
N GLY A 138 13.31 -4.78 -5.12
CA GLY A 138 13.91 -5.98 -5.72
C GLY A 138 14.61 -6.86 -4.68
N GLN A 139 15.41 -6.25 -3.80
CA GLN A 139 16.09 -6.94 -2.70
C GLN A 139 15.10 -7.59 -1.74
N LEU A 140 14.07 -6.85 -1.30
CA LEU A 140 13.03 -7.37 -0.42
C LEU A 140 12.18 -8.47 -1.09
N ALA A 141 12.01 -8.42 -2.40
CA ALA A 141 11.27 -9.44 -3.14
C ALA A 141 12.05 -10.76 -3.23
N GLN A 142 13.38 -10.73 -3.29
CA GLN A 142 14.19 -11.95 -3.33
C GLN A 142 14.26 -12.66 -1.98
N GLN A 143 14.12 -11.94 -0.87
CA GLN A 143 14.16 -12.52 0.46
C GLN A 143 12.75 -12.97 0.91
N ALA A 144 12.66 -14.20 1.40
CA ALA A 144 11.41 -14.71 1.99
C ALA A 144 11.16 -14.12 3.38
N GLU A 145 12.23 -13.80 4.10
CA GLU A 145 12.19 -13.27 5.46
C GLU A 145 12.33 -11.74 5.48
N PRO A 146 11.79 -11.05 6.50
CA PRO A 146 12.00 -9.63 6.69
C PRO A 146 13.48 -9.26 6.83
N ILE A 147 13.89 -8.16 6.22
CA ILE A 147 15.26 -7.63 6.30
C ILE A 147 15.42 -6.79 7.57
N PRO A 148 16.30 -7.16 8.53
CA PRO A 148 16.51 -6.39 9.75
C PRO A 148 17.06 -5.00 9.48
N MET A 149 16.74 -4.04 10.34
CA MET A 149 17.20 -2.65 10.21
C MET A 149 18.73 -2.54 10.16
N GLU A 150 19.41 -3.39 10.90
CA GLU A 150 20.86 -3.44 11.07
C GLU A 150 21.58 -3.82 9.76
N SER A 151 20.88 -4.50 8.86
CA SER A 151 21.41 -4.89 7.55
C SER A 151 21.22 -3.83 6.47
N LEU A 152 20.53 -2.73 6.77
CA LEU A 152 20.22 -1.66 5.83
C LEU A 152 21.17 -0.47 6.04
N ASN A 153 21.87 -0.09 4.98
CA ASN A 153 22.78 1.05 5.01
C ASN A 153 22.05 2.39 5.23
N HIS A 154 22.75 3.38 5.76
CA HIS A 154 22.21 4.74 5.96
C HIS A 154 21.67 5.38 4.66
N ALA A 155 22.28 5.06 3.51
CA ALA A 155 21.80 5.51 2.20
C ALA A 155 20.38 5.02 1.86
N HIS A 156 19.93 3.89 2.43
CA HIS A 156 18.61 3.32 2.17
C HIS A 156 17.51 3.93 3.05
N LEU A 157 17.85 4.73 4.07
CA LEU A 157 16.88 5.25 5.05
C LEU A 157 15.78 6.09 4.40
N ASP A 158 16.15 6.94 3.44
CA ASP A 158 15.18 7.79 2.76
C ASP A 158 14.26 7.01 1.85
N ALA A 159 14.79 6.03 1.12
CA ALA A 159 14.02 5.14 0.27
C ALA A 159 13.08 4.25 1.10
N ILE A 160 13.55 3.62 2.18
CA ILE A 160 12.70 2.84 3.11
C ILE A 160 11.59 3.70 3.70
N ARG A 161 11.93 4.90 4.19
CA ARG A 161 10.95 5.82 4.76
C ARG A 161 9.91 6.23 3.73
N SER A 162 10.32 6.42 2.48
CA SER A 162 9.44 6.76 1.36
C SER A 162 8.52 5.58 0.99
N LEU A 163 9.06 4.36 0.87
CA LEU A 163 8.32 3.12 0.61
C LEU A 163 7.31 2.78 1.72
N LEU A 164 7.67 2.98 2.99
CA LEU A 164 6.75 2.81 4.13
C LEU A 164 5.57 3.77 4.03
N ARG A 165 5.82 5.04 3.72
CA ARG A 165 4.77 6.06 3.58
C ARG A 165 3.86 5.78 2.40
N ARG A 166 4.39 5.18 1.34
CA ARG A 166 3.66 4.68 0.18
C ARG A 166 2.90 3.38 0.45
N SER A 167 3.04 2.81 1.65
CA SER A 167 2.44 1.52 2.02
C SER A 167 2.86 0.36 1.11
N LEU A 168 4.03 0.44 0.44
CA LEU A 168 4.54 -0.64 -0.41
C LEU A 168 5.30 -1.70 0.40
N ILE A 169 5.90 -1.29 1.52
CA ILE A 169 6.57 -2.16 2.49
C ILE A 169 5.89 -2.08 3.87
N GLU A 170 6.11 -3.11 4.67
CA GLU A 170 5.65 -3.25 6.05
C GLU A 170 6.86 -3.31 6.98
N LYS A 171 6.72 -2.75 8.19
CA LYS A 171 7.71 -2.86 9.26
C LYS A 171 7.15 -3.77 10.36
N SER A 172 7.92 -4.76 10.76
CA SER A 172 7.65 -5.62 11.91
C SER A 172 8.83 -5.60 12.89
N ALA A 173 8.72 -6.35 13.99
CA ALA A 173 9.84 -6.55 14.92
C ALA A 173 11.03 -7.26 14.25
N ALA A 174 10.79 -8.08 13.22
CA ALA A 174 11.82 -8.81 12.49
C ALA A 174 12.51 -7.96 11.40
N GLY A 175 11.95 -6.79 11.06
CA GLY A 175 12.50 -5.92 10.03
C GLY A 175 11.48 -5.46 9.01
N PHE A 176 11.92 -5.26 7.77
CA PHE A 176 11.10 -4.75 6.67
C PHE A 176 10.78 -5.87 5.69
N THR A 177 9.54 -5.88 5.19
CA THR A 177 9.11 -6.84 4.18
C THR A 177 8.11 -6.20 3.23
N LEU A 178 7.84 -6.85 2.09
CA LEU A 178 6.83 -6.39 1.14
C LEU A 178 5.44 -6.87 1.56
N ARG A 179 4.41 -6.10 1.20
CA ARG A 179 3.05 -6.64 1.20
C ARG A 179 2.98 -7.81 0.21
N PRO A 180 2.20 -8.88 0.47
CA PRO A 180 2.21 -10.08 -0.37
C PRO A 180 1.95 -9.80 -1.85
N VAL A 181 0.96 -8.95 -2.15
CA VAL A 181 0.64 -8.56 -3.53
C VAL A 181 1.76 -7.75 -4.21
N VAL A 182 2.51 -6.94 -3.45
CA VAL A 182 3.65 -6.18 -3.99
C VAL A 182 4.85 -7.11 -4.18
N MET A 183 5.06 -8.06 -3.27
CA MET A 183 6.11 -9.07 -3.40
C MET A 183 5.93 -9.90 -4.67
N GLU A 184 4.71 -10.37 -4.91
CA GLU A 184 4.39 -11.12 -6.11
C GLU A 184 4.54 -10.27 -7.38
N TYR A 185 4.06 -9.02 -7.35
CA TYR A 185 4.25 -8.07 -8.44
C TYR A 185 5.73 -7.94 -8.83
N VAL A 186 6.62 -7.65 -7.87
CA VAL A 186 8.05 -7.43 -8.13
C VAL A 186 8.72 -8.71 -8.65
N ARG A 187 8.39 -9.88 -8.08
CA ARG A 187 8.98 -11.17 -8.50
C ARG A 187 8.66 -11.56 -9.94
N HIS A 188 7.50 -11.16 -10.46
CA HIS A 188 6.98 -11.69 -11.73
C HIS A 188 6.86 -10.66 -12.86
N HIS A 189 6.95 -9.36 -12.57
CA HIS A 189 6.70 -8.32 -13.58
C HIS A 189 7.82 -7.29 -13.72
N VAL A 190 8.81 -7.33 -12.82
CA VAL A 190 9.90 -6.34 -12.76
C VAL A 190 11.27 -7.01 -12.87
N ALA A 191 11.37 -8.31 -12.52
CA ALA A 191 12.59 -9.10 -12.61
C ALA A 191 12.94 -9.50 -14.05
#